data_AF-A0ABD5V3Q0-F1
#
_entry.id   AF-A0ABD5V3Q0-F1
#
_cell.length_a   1.000
_cell.length_b   1.000
_cell.length_c   1.000
_cell.angle_alpha   90.00
_cell.angle_beta   90.00
_cell.angle_gamma   90.00
#
_symmetry.space_group_name_H-M   'P 1'
#
loop_
_entity.id
_entity.type
_entity.pdbx_description
1 polymer ?
#
loop_
_entity_poly.entity_id
_entity_poly.type
_entity_poly.pdbx_seq_one_letter_code
_entity_poly.pdbx_strand_id
1 'polypeptide(L)' 'MASDQTKNVAGLGLLVVSGALLLATGMLNLPVPIALAALATTGLAVGSLLVGTTGEGPAV' A
#
# COMPACT_ATOMS: atom_id res chain seq x y z
N MET A 1 9.66 7.00 18.32
CA MET A 1 10.36 6.98 17.02
C MET A 1 10.50 5.53 16.57
N ALA A 2 9.50 4.97 15.90
CA ALA A 2 9.77 3.76 15.10
C ALA A 2 10.75 4.22 14.03
N SER A 3 11.93 3.59 13.95
CA SER A 3 13.00 3.97 13.02
C SER A 3 12.38 4.32 11.66
N ASP A 4 12.68 5.50 11.10
CA ASP A 4 12.08 5.96 9.83
C ASP A 4 12.23 4.92 8.71
N GLN A 5 13.26 4.07 8.80
CA GLN A 5 13.42 2.87 7.97
C GLN A 5 12.25 1.88 8.08
N THR A 6 11.77 1.58 9.29
CA THR A 6 10.66 0.65 9.52
C THR A 6 9.36 1.20 8.93
N LYS A 7 9.14 2.52 9.01
CA LYS A 7 7.95 3.17 8.40
C LYS A 7 8.00 3.11 6.87
N ASN A 8 9.19 3.34 6.30
CA ASN A 8 9.37 3.29 4.85
C ASN A 8 9.17 1.88 4.29
N VAL A 9 9.81 0.89 4.93
CA VAL A 9 9.74 -0.51 4.52
C VAL A 9 8.32 -1.06 4.68
N ALA A 10 7.61 -0.68 5.74
CA ALA A 10 6.21 -1.07 5.93
C ALA A 10 5.29 -0.47 4.86
N GLY A 11 5.47 0.82 4.53
CA GLY A 11 4.70 1.49 3.49
C GLY A 11 4.95 0.91 2.10
N LEU A 12 6.23 0.72 1.73
CA LEU A 12 6.62 0.11 0.45
C LEU A 12 6.13 -1.33 0.33
N GLY A 13 6.27 -2.11 1.41
CA GLY A 13 5.78 -3.49 1.45
C GLY A 13 4.27 -3.56 1.21
N LEU A 14 3.49 -2.73 1.91
CA LEU A 14 2.04 -2.65 1.70
C LEU A 14 1.68 -2.23 0.27
N LEU A 15 2.36 -1.21 -0.26
CA LEU A 15 2.09 -0.69 -1.60
C LEU A 15 2.34 -1.75 -2.69
N VAL A 16 3.49 -2.43 -2.61
CA VAL A 16 3.88 -3.46 -3.57
C VAL A 16 2.95 -4.66 -3.49
N VAL A 17 2.60 -5.12 -2.28
CA VAL A 17 1.70 -6.26 -2.10
C VAL A 17 0.29 -5.93 -2.59
N SER A 18 -0.28 -4.77 -2.20
CA SER A 18 -1.60 -4.35 -2.68
C SER A 18 -1.63 -4.13 -4.20
N GLY A 19 -0.59 -3.51 -4.77
CA GLY A 19 -0.48 -3.31 -6.21
C GLY A 19 -0.34 -4.63 -6.97
N ALA A 20 0.50 -5.55 -6.49
CA ALA A 20 0.67 -6.87 -7.10
C ALA A 20 -0.62 -7.71 -7.04
N LEU A 21 -1.37 -7.65 -5.93
CA LEU A 21 -2.64 -8.34 -5.79
C LEU A 21 -3.70 -7.80 -6.78
N LEU A 22 -3.83 -6.47 -6.91
CA LEU A 22 -4.76 -5.88 -7.88
C LEU A 22 -4.35 -6.17 -9.32
N LEU A 23 -3.05 -6.11 -9.63
CA LEU A 23 -2.54 -6.40 -10.96
C LEU A 23 -2.75 -7.88 -11.32
N ALA A 24 -2.42 -8.80 -10.42
CA ALA A 24 -2.58 -10.24 -10.64
C ALA A 24 -4.07 -10.62 -10.77
N THR A 25 -4.94 -10.07 -9.93
CA THR A 25 -6.38 -10.33 -10.01
C THR A 25 -7.00 -9.80 -11.30
N GLY A 26 -6.60 -8.60 -11.74
CA GLY A 26 -7.02 -8.03 -13.02
C GLY A 26 -6.50 -8.81 -14.23
N MET A 27 -5.23 -9.23 -14.22
CA MET A 27 -4.63 -10.02 -15.31
C MET A 27 -5.24 -11.41 -15.46
N LEU A 28 -5.57 -12.06 -14.33
CA LEU A 28 -6.12 -13.42 -14.31
C LEU A 28 -7.65 -13.46 -14.45
N ASN A 29 -8.30 -12.29 -14.53
CA ASN A 29 -9.77 -12.14 -14.60
C ASN A 29 -10.50 -12.98 -13.54
N LEU A 30 -9.90 -13.05 -12.35
CA LEU A 30 -10.45 -13.78 -11.22
C LEU A 30 -11.66 -12.99 -10.67
N PRO A 31 -12.78 -13.65 -10.34
CA PRO A 31 -13.86 -12.99 -9.64
C PRO A 31 -13.36 -12.55 -8.26
N VAL A 32 -13.05 -11.26 -8.11
CA VAL A 32 -12.58 -10.68 -6.85
C VAL A 32 -13.79 -10.35 -5.98
N PRO A 33 -13.90 -10.93 -4.77
CA PRO A 33 -14.93 -10.52 -3.81
C PRO A 33 -14.78 -9.02 -3.49
N ILE A 34 -15.90 -8.30 -3.37
CA ILE A 34 -15.90 -6.84 -3.10
C ILE A 34 -15.07 -6.50 -1.84
N ALA A 35 -15.11 -7.36 -0.83
CA ALA A 35 -14.31 -7.21 0.39
C ALA A 35 -12.80 -7.24 0.12
N LEU A 36 -12.34 -8.09 -0.81
CA LEU A 36 -10.93 -8.20 -1.18
C LEU A 36 -10.48 -7.01 -2.04
N ALA A 37 -11.34 -6.54 -2.94
CA ALA A 37 -11.10 -5.34 -3.72
C ALA A 37 -11.00 -4.10 -2.81
N ALA A 38 -11.92 -3.95 -1.85
CA ALA A 38 -11.90 -2.87 -0.87
C ALA A 38 -10.67 -2.91 0.03
N LEU A 39 -10.26 -4.10 0.49
CA LEU A 39 -9.03 -4.27 1.26
C LEU A 39 -7.80 -3.84 0.45
N ALA A 40 -7.72 -4.27 -0.81
CA ALA A 40 -6.58 -3.97 -1.67
C ALA A 40 -6.47 -2.48 -2.03
N THR A 41 -7.59 -1.81 -2.34
CA THR A 41 -7.62 -0.37 -2.61
C THR A 41 -7.32 0.45 -1.35
N THR A 42 -7.82 0.03 -0.19
CA THR A 42 -7.50 0.67 1.09
C THR A 42 -6.02 0.49 1.44
N GLY A 43 -5.46 -0.71 1.25
CA GLY A 43 -4.04 -0.97 1.43
C GLY A 43 -3.16 -0.16 0.49
N LEU A 44 -3.59 0.07 -0.75
CA LEU A 44 -2.93 0.97 -1.70
C LEU A 44 -2.94 2.42 -1.22
N ALA A 45 -4.08 2.90 -0.73
CA ALA A 45 -4.22 4.26 -0.22
C ALA A 45 -3.39 4.47 1.06
N VAL A 46 -3.47 3.56 2.03
CA VAL A 46 -2.70 3.64 3.27
C VAL A 46 -1.20 3.44 3.00
N GLY A 47 -0.84 2.53 2.09
CA GLY A 47 0.54 2.31 1.66
C GLY A 47 1.14 3.54 0.99
N SER A 48 0.39 4.22 0.11
CA SER A 48 0.88 5.43 -0.56
C SER A 48 1.04 6.60 0.40
N LEU A 49 0.15 6.73 1.40
CA LEU A 49 0.28 7.70 2.47
C LEU A 49 1.46 7.39 3.40
N LEU A 50 1.69 6.12 3.75
CA LEU A 50 2.82 5.71 4.58
C LEU A 50 4.16 5.96 3.88
N VAL A 51 4.28 5.66 2.58
CA VAL A 51 5.47 5.97 1.80
C VAL A 51 5.64 7.47 1.64
N GLY A 52 4.59 8.20 1.24
CA GLY A 52 4.64 9.64 0.99
C GLY A 52 4.87 10.49 2.24
N THR A 53 4.57 9.96 3.44
CA THR A 53 4.86 10.60 4.73
C THR A 53 6.13 10.06 5.39
N THR A 54 6.85 9.15 4.73
CA THR A 54 8.17 8.70 5.18
C THR A 54 9.25 9.50 4.46
N GLY A 55 9.80 10.46 5.20
CA GLY A 55 10.60 11.57 4.70
C GLY A 55 10.21 12.77 5.55
N GLU A 56 11.19 13.61 5.90
CA GLU A 56 11.08 14.76 6.81
C GLU A 56 9.65 15.33 6.83
N GLY A 57 9.08 15.44 8.04
CA GLY A 57 7.75 16.03 8.25
C GLY A 57 7.62 17.39 7.55
N PRO A 58 6.39 17.92 7.41
CA PRO A 58 6.14 19.14 6.64
C PRO A 58 7.20 20.19 6.96
N ALA A 59 7.85 20.72 5.92
CA ALA A 59 8.78 21.83 6.01
C ALA A 59 8.00 23.08 6.44
N VAL A 60 7.64 23.15 7.73
CA VAL A 60 7.03 24.30 8.40
C VAL A 60 7.65 24.49 9.77
#